data_AF-A0A8J6LZP9-F1
#
_entry.id   AF-A0A8J6LZP9-F1
#
_cell.length_a   1.000
_cell.length_b   1.000
_cell.length_c   1.000
_cell.angle_alpha   90.00
_cell.angle_beta   90.00
_cell.angle_gamma   90.00
#
_symmetry.space_group_name_H-M   'P 1'
#
loop_
_entity.id
_entity.type
_entity.pdbx_description
1 polymer ?
#
loop_
_entity_poly.entity_id
_entity_poly.type
_entity_poly.pdbx_seq_one_letter_code
_entity_poly.pdbx_strand_id
1 'polypeptide(L)'
;MKVSELMAGITPKPDYEGFATNDDFVLAVKIGEATGEADYTVVQTGITSHEAALNPQTTDSQYIRTGLVTTKTGTQRSFAVSGERYEGDAFQGFCMSHAVKFGRGNEVVVPYVYFSMLTGKGEKGSVAIIVNDDQTGEAGANAGFSADLKSTSTPTEYTYSAGA
;
A
#
# COMPACT_ATOMS: atom_id res chain seq x y z
N MET A 1 12.78 4.77 -5.55
CA MET A 1 13.49 4.97 -4.26
C MET A 1 13.19 3.80 -3.36
N LYS A 2 14.17 3.35 -2.57
CA LYS A 2 14.01 2.29 -1.56
C LYS A 2 13.59 2.85 -0.21
N VAL A 3 12.99 2.02 0.64
CA VAL A 3 12.63 2.39 2.02
C VAL A 3 13.87 2.86 2.81
N SER A 4 15.01 2.19 2.65
CA SER A 4 16.28 2.56 3.29
C SER A 4 16.76 3.97 2.91
N GLU A 5 16.48 4.40 1.67
CA GLU A 5 16.85 5.72 1.17
C GLU A 5 15.91 6.79 1.69
N LEU A 6 14.60 6.50 1.71
CA LEU A 6 13.59 7.43 2.24
C LEU A 6 13.77 7.67 3.73
N MET A 7 14.04 6.61 4.49
CA MET A 7 14.22 6.68 5.94
C MET A 7 15.65 7.07 6.35
N ALA A 8 16.53 7.38 5.40
CA ALA A 8 17.91 7.77 5.71
C ALA A 8 17.93 9.05 6.55
N GLY A 9 18.43 8.95 7.79
CA GLY A 9 18.48 10.07 8.74
C GLY A 9 17.16 10.35 9.46
N ILE A 10 16.13 9.53 9.26
CA ILE A 10 14.84 9.63 9.95
C ILE A 10 14.80 8.60 11.06
N THR A 11 14.65 9.08 12.30
CA THR A 11 14.49 8.23 13.48
C THR A 11 13.05 8.33 13.96
N PRO A 12 12.22 7.30 13.75
CA PRO A 12 10.86 7.33 14.24
C PRO A 12 10.82 7.36 15.78
N LYS A 13 9.85 8.09 16.31
CA LYS A 13 9.53 8.15 17.74
C LYS A 13 8.22 7.39 17.99
N PRO A 14 8.25 6.20 18.60
CA PRO A 14 7.05 5.38 18.84
C PRO A 14 5.91 6.08 19.60
N ASP A 15 6.26 7.07 20.40
CA ASP A 15 5.37 7.93 21.21
C ASP A 15 5.30 9.36 20.64
N TYR A 16 5.40 9.51 19.32
CA TYR A 16 5.16 10.79 18.67
C TYR A 16 3.69 11.19 18.85
N GLU A 17 3.46 12.42 19.29
CA GLU A 17 2.15 13.03 19.42
C GLU A 17 2.11 14.32 18.59
N GLY A 18 1.17 14.42 17.67
CA GLY A 18 1.05 15.54 16.74
C GLY A 18 0.17 15.18 15.54
N PHE A 19 -0.01 16.14 14.64
CA PHE A 19 -0.67 15.86 13.36
C PHE A 19 0.25 15.01 12.47
N ALA A 20 -0.34 14.01 11.82
CA ALA A 20 0.27 13.26 10.74
C ALA A 20 -0.41 13.66 9.43
N THR A 21 0.37 13.87 8.38
CA THR A 21 -0.12 14.06 7.01
C THR A 21 -0.01 12.74 6.25
N ASN A 22 -0.58 12.69 5.04
CA ASN A 22 -0.43 11.49 4.21
C ASN A 22 1.02 11.25 3.78
N ASP A 23 1.82 12.32 3.69
CA ASP A 23 3.25 12.25 3.36
C ASP A 23 4.07 11.56 4.45
N ASP A 24 3.58 11.54 5.70
CA ASP A 24 4.20 10.83 6.81
C ASP A 24 4.00 9.32 6.74
N PHE A 25 3.19 8.80 5.81
CA PHE A 25 2.97 7.38 5.61
C PHE A 25 3.76 6.86 4.42
N VAL A 26 4.47 5.74 4.64
CA VAL A 26 5.26 5.06 3.63
C VAL A 26 4.52 3.82 3.19
N LEU A 27 4.15 3.76 1.91
CA LEU A 27 3.75 2.52 1.25
C LEU A 27 4.90 2.04 0.36
N ALA A 28 5.36 0.81 0.56
CA ALA A 28 6.40 0.22 -0.26
C ALA A 28 6.12 -1.24 -0.61
N VAL A 29 6.51 -1.66 -1.80
CA VAL A 29 6.30 -3.01 -2.32
C VAL A 29 7.61 -3.68 -2.73
N LYS A 30 7.67 -5.00 -2.57
CA LYS A 30 8.80 -5.80 -3.05
C LYS A 30 8.73 -5.92 -4.57
N ILE A 31 9.70 -5.33 -5.25
CA ILE A 31 9.90 -5.45 -6.70
C ILE A 31 11.28 -6.05 -6.93
N GLY A 32 11.39 -6.97 -7.89
CA GLY A 32 12.64 -7.65 -8.21
C GLY A 32 13.20 -8.47 -7.05
N GLU A 33 14.52 -8.45 -6.89
CA GLU A 33 15.25 -9.32 -5.95
C GLU A 33 15.42 -8.74 -4.54
N ALA A 34 14.59 -7.77 -4.13
CA ALA A 34 14.68 -7.19 -2.79
C ALA A 34 14.62 -8.26 -1.68
N THR A 35 15.64 -8.27 -0.82
CA THR A 35 15.86 -9.31 0.19
C THR A 35 15.20 -9.00 1.53
N GLY A 36 14.94 -7.72 1.82
CA GLY A 36 14.30 -7.28 3.06
C GLY A 36 13.40 -6.06 2.85
N GLU A 37 12.59 -5.73 3.85
CA GLU A 37 11.61 -4.64 3.81
C GLU A 37 12.26 -3.26 3.56
N ALA A 38 13.52 -3.07 3.97
CA ALA A 38 14.29 -1.86 3.71
C ALA A 38 14.62 -1.64 2.22
N ASP A 39 14.66 -2.71 1.43
CA ASP A 39 14.92 -2.65 -0.01
C ASP A 39 13.65 -2.51 -0.85
N TYR A 40 12.48 -2.48 -0.22
CA TYR A 40 11.21 -2.36 -0.95
C TYR A 40 11.13 -1.01 -1.66
N THR A 41 10.51 -1.01 -2.83
CA THR A 41 10.34 0.19 -3.64
C THR A 41 9.18 1.01 -3.08
N VAL A 42 9.44 2.26 -2.74
CA VAL A 42 8.45 3.19 -2.20
C VAL A 42 7.54 3.69 -3.33
N VAL A 43 6.24 3.70 -3.05
CA VAL A 43 5.19 4.25 -3.92
C VAL A 43 5.09 5.76 -3.67
N GLN A 44 5.95 6.55 -4.33
CA GLN A 44 6.00 8.01 -4.11
C GLN A 44 6.13 8.85 -5.39
N THR A 45 6.91 8.40 -6.39
CA THR A 45 7.26 9.27 -7.50
C THR A 45 6.09 9.37 -8.49
N GLY A 46 5.65 10.60 -8.75
CA GLY A 46 4.46 10.88 -9.56
C GLY A 46 3.14 10.52 -8.85
N ILE A 47 3.16 10.11 -7.58
CA ILE A 47 1.95 9.77 -6.83
C ILE A 47 1.35 11.05 -6.26
N THR A 48 0.08 11.30 -6.54
CA THR A 48 -0.67 12.44 -5.99
C THR A 48 -1.58 12.03 -4.84
N SER A 49 -1.97 10.75 -4.78
CA SER A 49 -2.71 10.18 -3.67
C SER A 49 -2.35 8.71 -3.44
N HIS A 50 -2.20 8.34 -2.18
CA HIS A 50 -2.23 6.95 -1.73
C HIS A 50 -3.12 6.85 -0.50
N GLU A 51 -4.25 6.15 -0.62
CA GLU A 51 -5.27 6.07 0.43
C GLU A 51 -5.37 4.66 0.98
N ALA A 52 -5.11 4.49 2.28
CA ALA A 52 -5.28 3.22 2.96
C ALA A 52 -6.69 3.07 3.52
N ALA A 53 -7.37 1.96 3.19
CA ALA A 53 -8.72 1.66 3.66
C ALA A 53 -8.81 0.27 4.33
N LEU A 54 -9.71 0.15 5.30
CA LEU A 54 -10.13 -1.11 5.91
C LEU A 54 -11.56 -1.42 5.48
N ASN A 55 -11.75 -2.57 4.85
CA ASN A 55 -13.04 -3.03 4.37
C ASN A 55 -13.53 -4.17 5.30
N PRO A 56 -14.19 -3.86 6.42
CA PRO A 56 -14.74 -4.87 7.31
C PRO A 56 -15.87 -5.63 6.61
N GLN A 57 -16.00 -6.91 6.93
CA GLN A 57 -17.16 -7.72 6.56
C GLN A 57 -17.91 -8.06 7.85
N THR A 58 -19.23 -7.94 7.81
CA THR A 58 -20.10 -8.22 8.94
C THR A 58 -21.20 -9.20 8.55
N THR A 59 -21.73 -9.90 9.55
CA THR A 59 -22.91 -10.74 9.41
C THR A 59 -23.84 -10.44 10.57
N ASP A 60 -25.10 -10.21 10.24
CA ASP A 60 -26.14 -9.95 11.23
C ASP A 60 -26.88 -11.24 11.55
N SER A 61 -27.05 -11.50 12.84
CA SER A 61 -27.78 -12.68 13.33
C SER A 61 -28.86 -12.24 14.30
N GLN A 62 -30.09 -12.72 14.08
CA GLN A 62 -31.22 -12.48 14.96
C GLN A 62 -31.26 -13.58 16.02
N TYR A 63 -30.93 -13.23 17.27
CA TYR A 63 -30.95 -14.18 18.38
C TYR A 63 -32.22 -14.03 19.21
N ILE A 64 -32.79 -15.17 19.64
CA ILE A 64 -33.95 -15.19 20.54
C ILE A 64 -33.58 -14.46 21.85
N ARG A 65 -34.43 -13.50 22.27
CA ARG A 65 -34.28 -12.61 23.46
C ARG A 65 -33.13 -11.60 23.45
N THR A 66 -32.08 -11.80 22.65
CA THR A 66 -30.96 -10.84 22.53
C THR A 66 -31.22 -9.81 21.43
N GLY A 67 -32.01 -10.17 20.41
CA GLY A 67 -32.30 -9.30 19.27
C GLY A 67 -31.25 -9.43 18.17
N LEU A 68 -31.14 -8.39 17.34
CA LEU A 68 -30.19 -8.33 16.23
C LEU A 68 -28.78 -8.08 16.76
N VAL A 69 -27.82 -8.93 16.38
CA VAL A 69 -26.42 -8.79 16.76
C VAL A 69 -25.57 -8.84 15.49
N THR A 70 -24.70 -7.83 15.33
CA THR A 70 -23.74 -7.73 14.23
C THR A 70 -22.40 -8.31 14.64
N THR A 71 -21.90 -9.28 13.89
CA THR A 71 -20.56 -9.89 14.09
C THR A 71 -19.63 -9.50 12.96
N LYS A 72 -18.44 -9.01 13.27
CA LYS A 72 -17.37 -8.75 12.28
C LYS A 72 -16.69 -10.07 11.92
N THR A 73 -16.81 -10.50 10.67
CA THR A 73 -16.35 -11.81 10.19
C THR A 73 -15.01 -11.76 9.47
N GLY A 74 -14.57 -10.56 9.06
CA GLY A 74 -13.28 -10.36 8.42
C GLY A 74 -12.97 -8.89 8.18
N THR A 75 -11.77 -8.61 7.68
CA THR A 75 -11.39 -7.29 7.18
C THR A 75 -10.35 -7.44 6.09
N GLN A 76 -10.55 -6.76 4.98
CA GLN A 76 -9.54 -6.65 3.93
C GLN A 76 -8.92 -5.26 3.97
N ARG A 77 -7.59 -5.19 3.93
CA ARG A 77 -6.85 -3.95 3.67
C ARG A 77 -6.82 -3.68 2.17
N SER A 78 -7.04 -2.43 1.77
CA SER A 78 -6.80 -1.95 0.41
C SER A 78 -6.04 -0.62 0.41
N PHE A 79 -5.23 -0.39 -0.62
CA PHE A 79 -4.63 0.91 -0.91
C PHE A 79 -5.05 1.35 -2.30
N ALA A 80 -5.64 2.53 -2.42
CA ALA A 80 -5.91 3.16 -3.70
C ALA A 80 -4.76 4.12 -4.01
N VAL A 81 -4.07 3.91 -5.14
CA VAL A 81 -2.94 4.71 -5.56
C VAL A 81 -3.29 5.39 -6.88
N SER A 82 -3.11 6.70 -6.95
CA SER A 82 -3.29 7.47 -8.16
C SER A 82 -2.23 8.56 -8.30
N GLY A 83 -1.96 8.93 -9.54
CA GLY A 83 -0.90 9.87 -9.84
C GLY A 83 -0.71 10.13 -11.31
N GLU A 84 0.36 10.86 -11.59
CA GLU A 84 0.87 11.14 -12.92
C GLU A 84 1.94 10.12 -13.31
N ARG A 85 1.97 9.79 -14.59
CA ARG A 85 2.95 8.91 -15.22
C ARG A 85 4.34 9.53 -15.05
N TYR A 86 5.22 8.78 -14.39
CA TYR A 86 6.63 9.12 -14.30
C TYR A 86 7.48 7.99 -14.88
N GLU A 87 7.99 8.21 -16.09
CA GLU A 87 8.87 7.25 -16.75
C GLU A 87 10.23 7.18 -16.03
N GLY A 88 10.66 5.97 -15.67
CA GLY A 88 11.84 5.72 -14.86
C GLY A 88 11.56 5.47 -13.38
N ASP A 89 10.31 5.63 -12.91
CA ASP A 89 9.92 5.13 -11.59
C ASP A 89 9.78 3.60 -11.62
N ALA A 90 10.41 2.92 -10.66
CA ALA A 90 10.44 1.47 -10.60
C ALA A 90 9.08 0.85 -10.26
N PHE A 91 8.28 1.51 -9.40
CA PHE A 91 6.95 1.04 -9.06
C PHE A 91 5.99 1.17 -10.24
N GLN A 92 5.92 2.36 -10.84
CA GLN A 92 5.08 2.59 -12.01
C GLN A 92 5.50 1.70 -13.19
N GLY A 93 6.80 1.52 -13.42
CA GLY A 93 7.31 0.63 -14.46
C GLY A 93 6.91 -0.83 -14.23
N PHE A 94 6.94 -1.30 -12.98
CA PHE A 94 6.49 -2.64 -12.63
C PHE A 94 4.97 -2.80 -12.82
N CYS A 95 4.17 -1.85 -12.31
CA CYS A 95 2.72 -1.84 -12.50
C CYS A 95 2.33 -1.85 -13.99
N MET A 96 3.04 -1.11 -14.83
CA MET A 96 2.76 -1.06 -16.27
C MET A 96 3.32 -2.23 -17.07
N SER A 97 4.08 -3.13 -16.46
CA SER A 97 4.55 -4.31 -17.15
C SER A 97 3.38 -5.20 -17.58
N HIS A 98 3.51 -5.89 -18.72
CA HIS A 98 2.49 -6.85 -19.16
C HIS A 98 2.20 -7.93 -18.11
N ALA A 99 3.21 -8.30 -17.32
CA ALA A 99 3.09 -9.28 -16.24
C ALA A 99 2.14 -8.81 -15.13
N VAL A 100 2.02 -7.51 -14.89
CA VAL A 100 1.09 -6.97 -13.88
C VAL A 100 -0.23 -6.56 -14.52
N LYS A 101 -0.22 -5.83 -15.64
CA LYS A 101 -1.44 -5.37 -16.32
C LYS A 101 -2.37 -6.50 -16.74
N PHE A 102 -1.81 -7.60 -17.22
CA PHE A 102 -2.56 -8.76 -17.71
C PHE A 102 -2.29 -10.02 -16.89
N GLY A 103 -1.50 -9.91 -15.82
CA GLY A 103 -1.23 -11.00 -14.90
C GLY A 103 -2.47 -11.40 -14.11
N ARG A 104 -2.43 -12.60 -13.52
CA ARG A 104 -3.56 -13.14 -12.79
C ARG A 104 -3.13 -13.93 -11.57
N GLY A 105 -4.03 -13.94 -10.58
CA GLY A 105 -3.81 -14.69 -9.34
C GLY A 105 -2.50 -14.29 -8.68
N ASN A 106 -1.65 -15.26 -8.39
CA ASN A 106 -0.41 -15.03 -7.64
C ASN A 106 0.68 -14.28 -8.44
N GLU A 107 0.54 -14.14 -9.75
CA GLU A 107 1.54 -13.44 -10.59
C GLU A 107 1.61 -11.94 -10.29
N VAL A 108 0.50 -11.35 -9.80
CA VAL A 108 0.39 -9.93 -9.47
C VAL A 108 0.45 -9.67 -7.96
N VAL A 109 0.76 -10.71 -7.17
CA VAL A 109 0.83 -10.63 -5.72
C VAL A 109 2.27 -10.33 -5.30
N VAL A 110 2.44 -9.22 -4.58
CA VAL A 110 3.75 -8.80 -4.07
C VAL A 110 3.68 -8.55 -2.56
N PRO A 111 4.76 -8.86 -1.82
CA PRO A 111 4.91 -8.38 -0.45
C PRO A 111 4.92 -6.85 -0.37
N TYR A 112 4.35 -6.30 0.69
CA TYR A 112 4.34 -4.86 0.96
C TYR A 112 4.64 -4.55 2.42
N VAL A 113 5.06 -3.31 2.67
CA VAL A 113 5.07 -2.67 3.99
C VAL A 113 4.33 -1.34 3.92
N TYR A 114 3.61 -1.03 4.98
CA TYR A 114 2.93 0.24 5.16
C TYR A 114 3.13 0.73 6.59
N PHE A 115 3.76 1.88 6.80
CA PHE A 115 4.06 2.39 8.14
C PHE A 115 4.17 3.91 8.19
N SER A 116 4.06 4.48 9.39
CA SER A 116 4.27 5.91 9.61
C SER A 116 5.76 6.20 9.85
N MET A 117 6.32 7.18 9.14
CA MET A 117 7.70 7.67 9.33
C MET A 117 7.89 8.29 10.71
N LEU A 118 6.83 8.86 11.29
CA LEU A 118 6.86 9.53 12.58
C LEU A 118 6.97 8.53 13.73
N THR A 119 6.19 7.44 13.69
CA THR A 119 6.12 6.46 14.79
C THR A 119 6.91 5.18 14.53
N GLY A 120 7.18 4.87 13.26
CA GLY A 120 7.76 3.62 12.80
C GLY A 120 6.77 2.45 12.81
N LYS A 121 5.56 2.65 13.33
CA LYS A 121 4.54 1.60 13.47
C LYS A 121 3.74 1.47 12.18
N GLY A 122 3.39 0.23 11.86
CA GLY A 122 2.65 -0.09 10.67
C GLY A 122 2.32 -1.57 10.56
N GLU A 123 2.22 -2.02 9.32
CA GLU A 123 1.90 -3.39 8.97
C GLU A 123 2.69 -3.85 7.75
N LYS A 124 2.78 -5.18 7.61
CA LYS A 124 3.32 -5.85 6.43
C LYS A 124 2.43 -7.01 6.02
N GLY A 125 2.46 -7.34 4.74
CA GLY A 125 1.68 -8.45 4.21
C GLY A 125 1.93 -8.64 2.73
N SER A 126 0.94 -9.19 2.03
CA SER A 126 0.95 -9.34 0.58
C SER A 126 -0.30 -8.69 -0.01
N VAL A 127 -0.11 -8.04 -1.16
CA VAL A 127 -1.16 -7.35 -1.91
C VAL A 127 -1.14 -7.81 -3.36
N ALA A 128 -2.32 -7.98 -3.93
CA ALA A 128 -2.51 -8.07 -5.37
C ALA A 128 -2.57 -6.65 -5.94
N ILE A 129 -1.71 -6.36 -6.91
CA ILE A 129 -1.75 -5.09 -7.65
C ILE A 129 -2.78 -5.23 -8.77
N ILE A 130 -3.71 -4.29 -8.82
CA ILE A 130 -4.78 -4.20 -9.81
C ILE A 130 -4.62 -2.84 -10.49
N VAL A 131 -4.11 -2.83 -11.73
CA VAL A 131 -4.05 -1.60 -12.50
C VAL A 131 -5.44 -1.30 -13.05
N ASN A 132 -5.98 -0.15 -12.69
CA ASN A 132 -7.30 0.30 -13.14
C ASN A 132 -7.16 1.14 -14.41
N ASP A 133 -6.25 2.11 -14.39
CA ASP A 133 -5.95 2.96 -15.53
C ASP A 133 -4.44 2.99 -15.78
N ASP A 134 -4.02 2.63 -16.99
CA ASP A 134 -2.63 2.68 -17.45
C ASP A 134 -2.25 4.01 -18.15
N GLN A 135 -3.26 4.73 -18.65
CA GLN A 135 -3.13 6.06 -19.22
C GLN A 135 -4.46 6.81 -19.11
N THR A 136 -4.43 8.01 -18.54
CA THR A 136 -5.56 8.97 -18.57
C THR A 136 -5.06 10.38 -18.89
N GLY A 137 -5.97 11.32 -19.17
CA GLY A 137 -5.66 12.73 -19.38
C GLY A 137 -6.03 13.26 -20.76
N GLU A 138 -6.07 14.59 -20.87
CA GLU A 138 -6.38 15.31 -22.11
C GLU A 138 -5.10 15.69 -22.88
N ALA A 139 -5.26 16.12 -24.14
CA ALA A 139 -4.15 16.58 -24.95
C ALA A 139 -3.43 17.77 -24.28
N GLY A 140 -2.13 17.62 -24.02
CA GLY A 140 -1.30 18.64 -23.36
C GLY A 140 -1.31 18.57 -21.83
N ALA A 141 -2.10 17.69 -21.21
CA ALA A 141 -2.01 17.40 -19.79
C ALA A 141 -1.02 16.26 -19.50
N ASN A 142 -0.57 16.16 -18.25
CA ASN A 142 0.23 15.03 -17.79
C ASN A 142 -0.63 13.76 -17.86
N ALA A 143 -0.05 12.66 -18.35
CA ALA A 143 -0.76 11.39 -18.39
C ALA A 143 -0.95 10.88 -16.95
N GLY A 144 -2.16 10.44 -16.60
CA GLY A 144 -2.45 9.85 -15.29
C GLY A 144 -2.37 8.33 -15.30
N PHE A 145 -2.33 7.74 -14.10
CA PHE A 145 -2.51 6.31 -13.88
C PHE A 145 -3.18 6.06 -12.52
N SER A 146 -3.79 4.88 -12.37
CA SER A 146 -4.37 4.47 -11.09
C SER A 146 -4.26 2.95 -10.88
N ALA A 147 -4.07 2.54 -9.63
CA ALA A 147 -4.00 1.13 -9.24
C ALA A 147 -4.53 0.90 -7.82
N ASP A 148 -5.21 -0.23 -7.61
CA ASP A 148 -5.60 -0.71 -6.31
C ASP A 148 -4.67 -1.85 -5.84
N LEU A 149 -4.19 -1.76 -4.61
CA LEU A 149 -3.43 -2.82 -3.95
C LEU A 149 -4.33 -3.45 -2.89
N LYS A 150 -4.81 -4.68 -3.14
CA LYS A 150 -5.73 -5.38 -2.22
C LYS A 150 -5.01 -6.50 -1.50
N SER A 151 -5.08 -6.48 -0.17
CA SER A 151 -4.47 -7.54 0.65
C SER A 151 -5.04 -8.92 0.31
N THR A 152 -4.13 -9.89 0.17
CA THR A 152 -4.46 -11.29 -0.13
C THR A 152 -4.47 -12.16 1.13
N SER A 153 -3.99 -11.63 2.24
CA SER A 153 -3.97 -12.26 3.56
C SER A 153 -4.11 -11.19 4.64
N THR A 154 -4.46 -11.60 5.85
CA THR A 154 -4.45 -10.71 7.02
C THR A 154 -3.03 -10.16 7.23
N PRO A 155 -2.83 -8.83 7.20
CA PRO A 155 -1.53 -8.23 7.48
C PRO A 155 -1.08 -8.51 8.91
N THR A 156 0.24 -8.49 9.12
CA THR A 156 0.87 -8.60 10.44
C THR A 156 1.45 -7.27 10.86
N GLU A 157 1.56 -7.03 12.16
CA GLU A 157 2.20 -5.82 12.68
C GLU A 157 3.65 -5.71 12.18
N TYR A 158 4.04 -4.48 11.88
CA TYR A 158 5.38 -4.14 11.46
C TYR A 158 5.85 -2.91 12.23
N THR A 159 7.12 -2.93 12.62
CA THR A 159 7.78 -1.74 13.18
C THR A 159 9.08 -1.55 12.41
N TYR A 160 9.19 -0.40 11.76
CA TYR A 160 10.44 0.01 11.13
C TYR A 160 11.50 0.21 12.22
N SER A 161 12.64 -0.45 12.07
CA SER A 161 13.81 -0.26 12.91
C SER A 161 14.98 0.12 12.01
N ALA A 162 15.64 1.23 12.31
CA ALA A 162 16.81 1.68 11.55
C ALA A 162 17.94 0.66 11.74
N GLY A 163 18.20 -0.15 10.72
CA GLY A 163 19.25 -1.17 10.72
C GLY A 163 18.81 -2.63 10.56
N ALA A 164 17.55 -2.90 10.22
CA ALA A 164 17.10 -4.23 9.78
C ALA A 164 17.36 -4.45 8.28
#